data_AF-A0A915HL69-F1
#
_entry.id   AF-A0A915HL69-F1
#
_cell.length_a   1.000
_cell.length_b   1.000
_cell.length_c   1.000
_cell.angle_alpha   90.00
_cell.angle_beta   90.00
_cell.angle_gamma   90.00
#
_symmetry.space_group_name_H-M   'P 1'
#
loop_
_entity.id
_entity.type
_entity.pdbx_description
1 polymer ?
#
loop_
_entity_poly.entity_id
_entity_poly.type
_entity_poly.pdbx_seq_one_letter_code
_entity_poly.pdbx_strand_id
1 'polypeptide(L)'
;SCSVKSNQISTFDGAKISANLDPCYRLLVGQCTESKSFAIFVRKISSESAKMEVKIILPEDEINLVPGQQLMVEDYINGDPIKNSAYQKISTKNNTIE
;
A
#
# COMPACT_ATOMS: atom_id res chain seq x y z
N SER A 1 -9.03 -13.74 -0.10
CA SER A 1 -8.23 -12.50 0.07
C SER A 1 -8.04 -11.87 -1.31
N CYS A 2 -7.86 -10.55 -1.39
CA CYS A 2 -7.48 -9.86 -2.64
C CYS A 2 -5.95 -9.71 -2.72
N SER A 3 -5.37 -9.79 -3.92
CA SER A 3 -3.94 -9.54 -4.13
C SER A 3 -3.67 -8.86 -5.47
N VAL A 4 -2.60 -8.06 -5.52
CA VAL A 4 -2.22 -7.29 -6.70
C VAL A 4 -0.78 -7.59 -7.08
N LYS A 5 -0.59 -7.83 -8.38
CA LYS A 5 0.70 -7.87 -9.06
C LYS A 5 0.64 -6.89 -10.23
N SER A 6 1.79 -6.51 -10.77
CA SER A 6 1.90 -5.48 -11.83
C SER A 6 1.05 -5.73 -13.07
N ASN A 7 0.68 -6.99 -13.34
CA ASN A 7 -0.08 -7.43 -14.52
C ASN A 7 -1.37 -8.21 -14.19
N GLN A 8 -1.67 -8.46 -12.91
CA GLN A 8 -2.78 -9.32 -12.51
C GLN A 8 -3.34 -8.90 -11.16
N ILE A 9 -4.66 -8.85 -11.06
CA ILE A 9 -5.39 -8.67 -9.81
C ILE A 9 -6.14 -9.96 -9.52
N SER A 10 -6.00 -10.50 -8.31
CA SER A 10 -6.87 -11.56 -7.80
C SER A 10 -7.87 -10.95 -6.83
N THR A 11 -9.16 -11.09 -7.10
CA THR A 11 -10.26 -10.49 -6.33
C THR A 11 -10.61 -11.33 -5.09
N PHE A 12 -11.48 -10.80 -4.23
CA PHE A 12 -11.86 -11.46 -2.98
C PHE A 12 -12.59 -12.79 -3.16
N ASP A 13 -13.35 -12.91 -4.24
CA ASP A 13 -14.07 -14.11 -4.68
C ASP A 13 -13.21 -15.05 -5.55
N GLY A 14 -11.92 -14.73 -5.75
CA GLY A 14 -10.96 -15.59 -6.42
C GLY A 14 -10.88 -15.44 -7.95
N ALA A 15 -11.61 -14.49 -8.54
CA ALA A 15 -11.44 -14.16 -9.95
C ALA A 15 -10.06 -13.55 -10.21
N LYS A 16 -9.49 -13.85 -11.38
CA LYS A 16 -8.20 -13.31 -11.82
C LYS A 16 -8.41 -12.41 -13.03
N ILE A 17 -8.07 -11.13 -12.86
CA ILE A 17 -8.24 -10.09 -13.87
C ILE A 17 -6.86 -9.70 -14.37
N SER A 18 -6.69 -9.68 -15.70
CA SER A 18 -5.51 -9.08 -16.32
C SER A 18 -5.62 -7.57 -16.18
N ALA A 19 -4.64 -6.94 -15.54
CA ALA A 19 -4.67 -5.51 -15.26
C ALA A 19 -3.28 -4.94 -15.54
N ASN A 20 -3.17 -4.05 -16.54
CA ASN A 20 -1.92 -3.34 -16.78
C ASN A 20 -1.90 -2.06 -15.95
N LEU A 21 -1.34 -2.14 -14.74
CA LEU A 21 -1.19 -0.96 -13.89
C LEU A 21 -0.22 0.02 -14.54
N ASP A 22 -0.56 1.29 -14.52
CA ASP A 22 0.24 2.40 -15.02
C ASP A 22 0.65 3.32 -13.84
N PRO A 23 1.39 4.42 -14.09
CA PRO A 23 1.74 5.37 -13.03
C PRO A 23 0.55 6.18 -12.46
N CYS A 24 -0.67 5.94 -12.92
CA CYS A 24 -1.86 6.59 -12.40
C CYS A 24 -2.44 5.79 -11.23
N TYR A 25 -2.96 6.49 -10.23
CA TYR A 25 -3.66 5.83 -9.13
C TYR A 25 -4.95 5.16 -9.62
N ARG A 26 -5.08 3.87 -9.32
CA ARG A 26 -6.27 3.06 -9.55
C ARG A 26 -6.89 2.68 -8.21
N LEU A 27 -8.20 2.83 -8.08
CA LEU A 27 -8.94 2.37 -6.91
C LEU A 27 -8.94 0.84 -6.90
N LEU A 28 -8.38 0.24 -5.84
CA LEU A 28 -8.31 -1.20 -5.68
C LEU A 28 -9.45 -1.73 -4.82
N VAL A 29 -9.67 -1.07 -3.67
CA VAL A 29 -10.75 -1.40 -2.73
C VAL A 29 -11.27 -0.10 -2.16
N GLY A 30 -12.58 0.04 -2.04
CA GLY A 30 -13.19 1.14 -1.31
C GLY A 30 -14.46 0.68 -0.63
N GLN A 31 -14.77 1.27 0.52
CA GLN A 31 -16.06 1.04 1.16
C GLN A 31 -17.13 1.91 0.50
N CYS A 32 -18.07 1.27 -0.20
CA CYS A 32 -19.14 1.95 -0.95
C CYS A 32 -20.39 2.30 -0.11
N THR A 33 -20.29 2.31 1.21
CA THR A 33 -21.38 2.77 2.10
C THR A 33 -21.33 4.29 2.25
N GLU A 34 -22.43 4.91 2.68
CA GLU A 34 -22.49 6.38 2.87
C GLU A 34 -21.43 6.91 3.84
N SER A 35 -21.09 6.13 4.87
CA SER A 35 -20.08 6.47 5.87
C SER A 35 -18.63 6.45 5.37
N LYS A 36 -18.35 5.95 4.15
CA LYS A 36 -17.03 5.87 3.48
C LYS A 36 -15.83 5.84 4.44
N SER A 37 -15.58 4.69 5.06
CA SER A 37 -14.52 4.61 6.08
C SER A 37 -13.10 4.39 5.54
N PHE A 38 -12.95 3.92 4.29
CA PHE A 38 -11.63 3.84 3.66
C PHE A 38 -11.67 3.70 2.14
N ALA A 39 -10.55 4.02 1.49
CA ALA A 39 -10.24 3.67 0.12
C ALA A 39 -8.75 3.33 -0.04
N ILE A 40 -8.43 2.31 -0.82
CA ILE A 40 -7.08 1.85 -1.11
C ILE A 40 -6.85 2.01 -2.61
N PHE A 41 -5.81 2.76 -2.96
CA PHE A 41 -5.36 3.00 -4.31
C PHE A 41 -3.98 2.39 -4.52
N VAL A 42 -3.70 2.02 -5.77
CA VAL A 42 -2.39 1.50 -6.18
C VAL A 42 -1.95 2.16 -7.49
N ARG A 43 -0.64 2.37 -7.65
CA ARG A 43 -0.02 2.73 -8.93
C ARG A 43 1.36 2.09 -9.08
N LYS A 44 1.87 2.03 -10.29
CA LYS A 44 3.31 1.84 -10.49
C LYS A 44 4.06 3.13 -10.14
N ILE A 45 5.27 3.01 -9.60
CA ILE A 45 6.12 4.19 -9.37
C ILE A 45 6.52 4.84 -10.71
N SER A 46 6.78 4.02 -11.72
CA SER A 46 7.03 4.44 -13.09
C SER A 46 6.61 3.32 -14.05
N SER A 47 6.43 3.63 -15.34
CA SER A 47 5.92 2.67 -16.33
C SER A 47 6.77 1.39 -16.42
N GLU A 48 8.08 1.55 -16.26
CA GLU A 48 9.08 0.46 -16.34
C GLU A 48 9.33 -0.24 -14.98
N SER A 49 8.76 0.28 -13.90
CA SER A 49 9.02 -0.24 -12.55
C SER A 49 8.08 -1.40 -12.20
N ALA A 50 8.65 -2.48 -11.66
CA ALA A 50 7.88 -3.52 -11.00
C ALA A 50 7.40 -3.10 -9.58
N LYS A 51 7.90 -1.99 -9.06
CA LYS A 51 7.54 -1.47 -7.73
C LYS A 51 6.23 -0.69 -7.81
N MET A 52 5.36 -0.94 -6.84
CA MET A 52 4.06 -0.29 -6.72
C MET A 52 4.00 0.54 -5.46
N GLU A 53 3.38 1.70 -5.55
CA GLU A 53 3.02 2.55 -4.42
C GLU A 53 1.57 2.30 -4.05
N VAL A 54 1.29 2.26 -2.75
CA VAL A 54 -0.07 2.07 -2.21
C VAL A 54 -0.46 3.31 -1.43
N LYS A 55 -1.64 3.85 -1.70
CA LYS A 55 -2.23 4.98 -0.99
C LYS A 55 -3.50 4.53 -0.28
N ILE A 56 -3.60 4.75 1.02
CA ILE A 56 -4.76 4.43 1.84
C ILE A 56 -5.36 5.74 2.32
N ILE A 57 -6.61 5.98 1.96
CA ILE A 57 -7.42 7.10 2.43
C ILE A 57 -8.33 6.59 3.54
N LEU A 58 -8.30 7.27 4.68
CA LEU A 58 -9.21 7.12 5.82
C LEU A 58 -9.98 8.46 5.98
N PRO A 59 -11.00 8.57 6.85
CA PRO A 59 -11.81 9.78 6.94
C PRO A 59 -11.02 11.02 7.39
N GLU A 60 -9.99 10.80 8.21
CA GLU A 60 -9.17 11.86 8.82
C GLU A 60 -7.69 11.75 8.46
N ASP A 61 -7.28 10.69 7.74
CA ASP A 61 -5.87 10.36 7.48
C ASP A 61 -5.62 9.91 6.04
N GLU A 62 -4.38 10.10 5.59
CA GLU A 62 -3.85 9.52 4.35
C GLU A 62 -2.51 8.83 4.64
N ILE A 63 -2.36 7.59 4.19
CA ILE A 63 -1.12 6.80 4.35
C ILE A 63 -0.59 6.43 2.98
N ASN A 64 0.67 6.79 2.71
CA ASN A 64 1.37 6.43 1.46
C ASN A 64 2.50 5.43 1.75
N LEU A 65 2.49 4.29 1.06
CA LEU A 65 3.47 3.21 1.21
C LEU A 65 4.28 3.10 -0.09
N VAL A 66 5.56 3.49 -0.02
CA VAL A 66 6.49 3.51 -1.17
C VAL A 66 7.63 2.49 -0.97
N PRO A 67 7.81 1.51 -1.87
CA PRO A 67 8.87 0.51 -1.76
C PRO A 67 10.29 1.09 -1.75
N GLY A 68 11.06 0.76 -0.73
CA GLY A 68 12.47 1.18 -0.59
C GLY A 68 12.65 2.53 0.09
N GLN A 69 11.57 3.26 0.34
CA GLN A 69 11.55 4.15 1.50
C GLN A 69 11.32 3.25 2.73
N GLN A 70 12.02 3.56 3.82
CA GLN A 70 11.65 3.00 5.13
C GLN A 70 10.16 3.31 5.33
N LEU A 71 9.36 2.35 5.81
CA LEU A 71 7.97 2.58 6.14
C LEU A 71 7.90 3.63 7.25
N MET A 72 7.87 4.90 6.84
CA MET A 72 7.55 6.02 7.70
C MET A 72 6.03 6.06 7.77
N VAL A 73 5.46 5.17 8.59
CA VAL A 73 4.08 5.38 9.07
C VAL A 73 3.97 6.77 9.74
N GLU A 74 5.13 7.34 10.12
CA GLU A 74 5.32 8.61 10.77
C GLU A 74 5.28 9.85 9.88
N ASP A 75 5.35 9.78 8.54
CA ASP A 75 5.64 11.04 7.82
C ASP A 75 4.46 12.00 7.73
N TYR A 76 3.20 11.53 7.64
CA TYR A 76 2.06 12.45 7.60
C TYR A 76 0.75 11.81 8.12
N ILE A 77 0.32 12.21 9.32
CA ILE A 77 -1.12 12.34 9.61
C ILE A 77 -1.43 13.83 9.44
N ASN A 78 -2.31 14.19 8.51
CA ASN A 78 -2.68 15.58 8.23
C ASN A 78 -1.51 16.55 7.89
N GLY A 79 -0.36 16.06 7.44
CA GLY A 79 0.80 16.91 7.14
C GLY A 79 1.79 17.06 8.30
N ASP A 80 1.50 16.50 9.48
CA ASP A 80 2.36 16.57 10.66
C ASP A 80 3.07 15.23 10.96
N PRO A 81 4.35 15.26 11.36
CA PRO A 81 5.11 14.05 11.66
C PRO A 81 4.67 13.41 12.99
N ILE A 82 4.38 12.11 12.96
CA ILE A 82 4.02 11.33 14.15
C ILE A 82 5.30 10.86 14.85
N LYS A 83 5.41 11.09 16.17
CA LYS A 83 6.40 10.39 17.01
C LYS A 83 5.68 9.27 17.74
N ASN A 84 5.64 8.03 17.24
CA ASN A 84 5.07 6.96 18.06
C ASN A 84 5.65 5.56 17.80
N SER A 85 6.23 5.01 18.87
CA SER A 85 6.99 3.76 19.00
C SER A 85 6.18 2.45 18.88
N ALA A 86 5.00 2.47 18.25
CA ALA A 86 4.10 1.31 18.19
C ALA A 86 4.36 0.36 17.00
N TYR A 87 5.17 0.76 16.02
CA TYR A 87 5.50 -0.08 14.86
C TYR A 87 6.84 -0.81 15.12
N GLN A 88 6.77 -2.06 15.56
CA GLN A 88 7.96 -2.86 15.84
C GLN A 88 8.64 -3.35 14.56
N LYS A 89 9.93 -3.01 14.45
CA LYS A 89 10.91 -3.54 13.49
C LYS A 89 11.02 -5.06 13.61
N ILE A 90 10.62 -5.81 12.57
CA ILE A 90 10.97 -7.24 12.45
C ILE A 90 12.39 -7.34 11.88
N SER A 91 13.33 -7.72 12.74
CA SER A 91 14.73 -8.00 12.40
C SER A 91 14.90 -9.50 12.15
N THR A 92 15.01 -9.93 10.89
CA THR A 92 15.42 -11.31 10.58
C THR A 92 16.93 -11.44 10.80
N LYS A 93 17.34 -12.14 11.86
CA LYS A 93 18.72 -12.59 12.04
C LYS A 93 19.00 -13.72 11.06
N ASN A 94 19.95 -13.53 10.14
CA ASN A 94 20.64 -14.66 9.52
C ASN A 94 21.83 -15.02 10.41
N ASN A 95 21.85 -16.26 10.88
CA ASN A 95 22.94 -16.88 11.61
C ASN A 95 24.21 -16.90 10.77
N THR A 96 25.32 -16.44 11.35
CA THR A 96 26.66 -16.90 10.94
C THR A 96 27.13 -17.87 12.01
N ILE A 97 27.39 -19.10 11.58
CA ILE A 97 28.04 -20.15 12.37
C ILE A 97 29.55 -19.94 12.23
N GLU A 98 30.22 -19.95 13.39
CA GLU A 98 31.67 -19.93 13.68
C GLU A 98 32.48 -18.68 13.29
#